data_AF-D3B5L7-F1
#
_entry.id   AF-D3B5L7-F1
#
_cell.length_a   1.000
_cell.length_b   1.000
_cell.length_c   1.000
_cell.angle_alpha   90.00
_cell.angle_beta   90.00
_cell.angle_gamma   90.00
#
_symmetry.space_group_name_H-M   'P 1'
#
loop_
_entity.id
_entity.type
_entity.pdbx_description
1 polymer ?
#
loop_
_entity_poly.entity_id
_entity_poly.type
_entity_poly.pdbx_seq_one_letter_code
_entity_poly.pdbx_strand_id
1 'polypeptide(L)'
;MDTDTPFVCMAHNKKSFEILCFRCNTLLCPRCCASHNHEDTTKNHYNHVDDIKLSLQRHLTNNYDINNNNNNNNNNNNNNNNNNNYSDSDSNNNNQVNSEGRSKECDGTTTDFILQKTKAIWTDLKSSTIRYQSLTSTEKRIISYFQRITQLLNKQGNILMEPIVKEKETIFENFQKSIKELQQLVQVSNLCKLDNSEFVDRSNEQSALDHQKNTGNGRYRIEETMESVKNCQTLLKFIQLETDLFPKHCENSEDLTSPYQGDINSAVLDNLTKIFMKEETAKTRMQLLDYLLENNMDTSGYEELIEQSIRITTKPIEKPRSYILSTLAETGATLIDVSSNSVEELSSQYNLCGAMVKAGDSIYVFGGGGENQKDENKYFKFSTQTMSLVAAQEMKEVYLGEMLSACYDGHDHIYIISNFNKTSIHRFNIKTSKYECCHKPFAIGDLSKDTHTLQFFNPTGLKRRLEDCHTFSNGGDKPVAACTDGHGNIYIFYPKDFIRFNIDTKVKSQINSILKYSIDAKLSLTYHSNPKEIGGECIYIVGEGVIRYSIESKQFTQIIGDFQYSRSVCSSIIIDQKN
;
A
#
# COMPACT_ATOMS: atom_id res chain seq x y z
N MET A 1 -43.65 18.85 22.65
CA MET A 1 -43.00 20.16 22.86
C MET A 1 -43.47 21.03 21.72
N ASP A 2 -44.28 22.04 22.00
CA ASP A 2 -44.79 22.96 20.98
C ASP A 2 -43.63 23.75 20.37
N THR A 3 -43.33 23.49 19.10
CA THR A 3 -42.20 24.05 18.34
C THR A 3 -42.38 25.52 17.94
N ASP A 4 -43.47 26.16 18.37
CA ASP A 4 -43.87 27.51 17.93
C ASP A 4 -43.57 28.61 18.95
N THR A 5 -42.82 28.31 20.02
CA THR A 5 -42.33 29.39 20.88
C THR A 5 -41.30 30.23 20.12
N PRO A 6 -41.57 31.53 19.87
CA PRO A 6 -40.68 32.34 19.05
C PRO A 6 -39.34 32.49 19.76
N PHE A 7 -38.25 32.39 19.00
CA PHE A 7 -36.88 32.40 19.51
C PHE A 7 -36.48 33.83 19.94
N VAL A 8 -36.90 34.22 21.15
CA VAL A 8 -36.85 35.61 21.61
C VAL A 8 -36.22 35.78 22.99
N CYS A 9 -35.55 36.90 23.19
CA CYS A 9 -34.93 37.30 24.45
C CYS A 9 -36.00 37.68 25.48
N MET A 10 -36.11 36.85 26.51
CA MET A 10 -37.08 37.06 27.60
C MET A 10 -36.76 38.30 28.44
N ALA A 11 -35.48 38.65 28.59
CA ALA A 11 -35.05 39.81 29.36
C ALA A 11 -35.35 41.15 28.67
N HIS A 12 -35.49 41.16 27.34
CA HIS A 12 -35.60 42.39 26.56
C HIS A 12 -36.84 42.42 25.68
N ASN A 13 -37.99 42.16 26.28
CA ASN A 13 -39.31 42.31 25.66
C ASN A 13 -39.48 41.49 24.36
N LYS A 14 -39.13 40.20 24.40
CA LYS A 14 -39.30 39.28 23.28
C LYS A 14 -38.62 39.74 21.98
N LYS A 15 -37.49 40.44 22.06
CA LYS A 15 -36.67 40.75 20.88
C LYS A 15 -36.05 39.48 20.30
N SER A 16 -35.97 39.38 18.97
CA SER A 16 -35.23 38.33 18.26
C SER A 16 -33.77 38.26 18.70
N PHE A 17 -33.24 37.05 18.76
CA PHE A 17 -31.81 36.83 18.85
C PHE A 17 -31.20 36.99 17.46
N GLU A 18 -30.41 38.04 17.30
CA GLU A 18 -29.87 38.47 16.01
C GLU A 18 -28.35 38.39 15.96
N ILE A 19 -27.69 38.20 17.10
CA ILE A 19 -26.24 38.28 17.23
C ILE A 19 -25.72 36.99 17.87
N LEU A 20 -24.68 36.39 17.32
CA LEU A 20 -23.98 35.25 17.91
C LEU A 20 -22.61 35.70 18.42
N CYS A 21 -22.33 35.51 19.72
CA CYS A 21 -20.98 35.65 20.25
C CYS A 21 -20.21 34.33 20.12
N PHE A 22 -19.13 34.32 19.34
CA PHE A 22 -18.32 33.12 19.06
C PHE A 22 -17.49 32.67 20.26
N ARG A 23 -17.16 33.60 21.17
CA ARG A 23 -16.38 33.30 22.37
C ARG A 23 -17.21 32.56 23.42
N CYS A 24 -18.40 33.07 23.69
CA CYS A 24 -19.31 32.50 24.68
C CYS A 24 -20.30 31.50 24.10
N ASN A 25 -20.28 31.29 22.77
CA ASN A 25 -21.24 30.46 22.04
C ASN A 25 -22.70 30.75 22.43
N THR A 26 -23.03 32.04 22.58
CA THR A 26 -24.32 32.50 23.10
C THR A 26 -25.01 33.41 22.09
N LEU A 27 -26.31 33.19 21.90
CA LEU A 27 -27.17 34.05 21.08
C LEU A 27 -27.65 35.25 21.90
N LEU A 28 -27.53 36.43 21.33
CA LEU A 28 -27.76 37.72 21.98
C LEU A 28 -28.74 38.54 21.14
N CYS A 29 -29.70 39.19 21.82
CA CYS A 29 -30.43 40.28 21.19
C CYS A 29 -29.54 41.55 21.20
N PRO A 30 -29.87 42.59 20.42
CA PRO A 30 -29.06 43.81 20.35
C PRO A 30 -28.76 44.47 21.71
N ARG A 31 -29.70 44.38 22.67
CA ARG A 31 -29.49 44.90 24.04
C ARG A 31 -28.53 44.04 24.85
N CYS A 32 -28.71 42.71 24.82
CA CYS A 32 -27.78 41.79 25.48
C CYS A 32 -26.36 41.92 24.93
N CYS A 33 -26.20 42.15 23.62
CA CYS A 33 -24.89 42.36 23.00
C CYS A 33 -24.20 43.62 23.53
N ALA A 34 -24.93 44.75 23.64
CA ALA A 34 -24.38 45.97 24.21
C ALA A 34 -23.88 45.76 25.65
N SER A 35 -24.67 45.07 26.49
CA SER A 35 -24.26 44.71 27.86
C SER A 35 -23.04 43.78 27.86
N HIS A 36 -23.05 42.77 26.98
CA HIS A 36 -21.99 41.77 26.88
C HIS A 36 -20.64 42.41 26.50
N ASN A 37 -20.66 43.45 25.67
CA ASN A 37 -19.47 44.21 25.27
C ASN A 37 -18.87 45.08 26.39
N HIS A 38 -19.62 45.36 27.45
CA HIS A 38 -19.10 46.11 28.60
C HIS A 38 -18.31 45.22 29.57
N GLU A 39 -18.65 43.94 29.63
CA GLU A 39 -17.99 42.98 30.52
C GLU A 39 -16.74 42.36 29.90
N ASP A 40 -16.65 42.31 28.57
CA ASP A 40 -15.55 41.67 27.86
C ASP A 40 -14.76 42.68 27.01
N THR A 41 -13.44 42.78 27.23
CA THR A 41 -12.55 43.79 26.62
C THR A 41 -12.31 43.59 25.11
N THR A 42 -12.99 42.63 24.49
CA THR A 42 -12.73 42.17 23.12
C THR A 42 -13.93 42.46 22.21
N LYS A 43 -13.94 43.65 21.61
CA LYS A 43 -15.07 44.18 20.82
C LYS A 43 -15.40 43.43 19.51
N ASN A 44 -14.74 42.33 19.17
CA ASN A 44 -14.76 41.74 17.82
C ASN A 44 -15.15 40.24 17.77
N HIS A 45 -15.86 39.71 18.77
CA HIS A 45 -16.20 38.28 18.81
C HIS A 45 -17.68 37.97 18.61
N TYR A 46 -18.44 38.86 17.99
CA TYR A 46 -19.84 38.61 17.69
C TYR A 46 -20.21 39.10 16.29
N ASN A 47 -21.14 38.39 15.65
CA ASN A 47 -21.69 38.76 14.36
C ASN A 47 -23.19 38.70 14.34
N HIS A 48 -23.77 39.49 13.44
CA HIS A 48 -25.17 39.32 13.08
C HIS A 48 -25.38 37.97 12.40
N VAL A 49 -26.47 37.29 12.76
CA VAL A 49 -26.83 35.96 12.26
C VAL A 49 -27.05 35.99 10.74
N ASP A 50 -27.60 37.07 10.20
CA ASP A 50 -27.81 37.17 8.75
C ASP A 50 -26.49 37.34 7.97
N ASP A 51 -25.48 37.99 8.54
CA ASP A 51 -24.15 38.06 7.92
C ASP A 51 -23.49 36.68 7.91
N ILE A 52 -23.66 35.91 8.98
CA ILE A 52 -23.21 34.51 9.07
C ILE A 52 -23.91 33.68 7.99
N LYS A 53 -25.24 33.80 7.83
CA LYS A 53 -26.01 33.08 6.81
C LYS A 53 -25.54 33.43 5.41
N LEU A 54 -25.43 34.72 5.09
CA LEU A 54 -24.99 35.19 3.76
C LEU A 54 -23.57 34.71 3.44
N SER A 55 -22.67 34.76 4.43
CA SER A 55 -21.30 34.28 4.29
C SER A 55 -21.26 32.77 4.02
N LEU A 56 -21.97 31.97 4.82
CA LEU A 56 -22.09 30.53 4.62
C LEU A 56 -22.68 30.18 3.25
N GLN A 57 -23.75 30.88 2.84
CA GLN A 57 -24.38 30.65 1.54
C GLN A 57 -23.43 30.96 0.39
N ARG A 58 -22.69 32.08 0.45
CA ARG A 58 -21.67 32.43 -0.55
C ARG A 58 -20.60 31.35 -0.66
N HIS A 59 -20.14 30.80 0.47
CA HIS A 59 -19.12 29.76 0.48
C HIS A 59 -19.61 28.40 0.00
N LEU A 60 -20.83 27.99 0.38
CA LEU A 60 -21.42 26.75 -0.10
C LEU A 60 -21.63 26.79 -1.63
N THR A 61 -22.04 27.95 -2.15
CA THR A 61 -22.23 28.13 -3.60
C THR A 61 -20.89 28.14 -4.33
N ASN A 62 -19.89 28.87 -3.83
CA ASN A 62 -18.58 28.99 -4.48
C ASN A 62 -17.72 27.70 -4.41
N ASN A 63 -17.85 26.89 -3.37
CA ASN A 63 -17.08 25.64 -3.24
C ASN A 63 -17.66 24.47 -4.06
N TYR A 64 -18.95 24.53 -4.44
CA TYR A 64 -19.57 23.47 -5.23
C TYR A 64 -19.00 23.40 -6.66
N ASP A 65 -18.59 24.55 -7.21
CA ASP A 65 -18.01 24.61 -8.56
C ASP A 65 -16.54 24.14 -8.64
N ILE A 66 -15.80 24.16 -7.52
CA ILE A 66 -14.37 23.80 -7.52
C ILE A 66 -14.15 22.27 -7.54
N ASN A 67 -15.07 21.48 -6.99
CA ASN A 67 -14.93 20.01 -6.94
C ASN A 67 -15.41 19.28 -8.20
N ASN A 68 -16.15 19.93 -9.11
CA ASN A 68 -16.72 19.26 -10.27
C ASN A 68 -15.82 19.26 -11.53
N ASN A 69 -14.72 20.02 -11.53
CA ASN A 69 -13.83 20.15 -12.70
C ASN A 69 -12.59 19.23 -12.68
N ASN A 70 -12.38 18.42 -11.64
CA ASN A 70 -11.17 17.60 -11.51
C ASN A 70 -11.34 16.11 -11.85
N ASN A 71 -12.46 15.70 -12.46
CA ASN A 71 -12.71 14.28 -12.75
C ASN A 71 -12.96 13.95 -14.24
N ASN A 72 -12.56 14.82 -15.18
CA ASN A 72 -12.76 14.57 -16.60
C ASN A 72 -11.49 14.71 -17.46
N ASN A 73 -10.37 14.16 -16.98
CA ASN A 73 -9.19 14.02 -17.82
C ASN A 73 -8.54 12.64 -17.67
N ASN A 74 -9.31 11.60 -18.03
CA ASN A 74 -8.74 10.29 -18.29
C ASN A 74 -9.55 9.51 -19.34
N ASN A 75 -9.66 10.08 -20.56
CA ASN A 75 -9.62 9.31 -21.82
C ASN A 75 -9.71 10.26 -23.02
N ASN A 76 -8.57 10.60 -23.61
CA ASN A 76 -8.48 10.69 -25.08
C ASN A 76 -7.02 10.71 -25.52
N ASN A 77 -6.57 9.57 -26.02
CA ASN A 77 -5.37 9.48 -26.84
C ASN A 77 -5.75 8.82 -28.18
N ASN A 78 -5.15 9.33 -29.25
CA ASN A 78 -5.40 9.11 -30.69
C ASN A 78 -6.70 9.73 -31.22
N ASN A 79 -6.68 10.65 -32.21
CA ASN A 79 -5.91 10.55 -33.45
C ASN A 79 -5.75 11.93 -34.15
N ASN A 80 -4.50 12.29 -34.47
CA ASN A 80 -4.01 12.83 -35.76
C ASN A 80 -4.88 13.81 -36.58
N ASN A 81 -4.33 15.02 -36.82
CA ASN A 81 -3.78 15.47 -38.13
C ASN A 81 -4.16 16.92 -38.50
N ASN A 82 -3.12 17.70 -38.84
CA ASN A 82 -3.05 18.87 -39.73
C ASN A 82 -4.28 19.79 -39.90
N ASN A 83 -4.12 21.10 -39.70
CA ASN A 83 -3.59 21.98 -40.75
C ASN A 83 -3.39 23.44 -40.27
N ASN A 84 -2.44 24.11 -40.91
CA ASN A 84 -2.13 25.54 -40.82
C ASN A 84 -3.34 26.46 -41.09
N ASN A 85 -3.43 27.60 -40.41
CA ASN A 85 -3.24 28.91 -41.08
C ASN A 85 -3.33 30.14 -40.15
N TYR A 86 -2.40 31.05 -40.43
CA TYR A 86 -2.40 32.51 -40.28
C TYR A 86 -3.74 33.22 -40.00
N SER A 87 -3.72 34.13 -39.02
CA SER A 87 -3.96 35.59 -39.19
C SER A 87 -4.06 36.22 -37.78
N ASP A 88 -3.13 37.09 -37.40
CA ASP A 88 -3.34 38.54 -37.40
C ASP A 88 -4.72 38.97 -36.89
N SER A 89 -4.78 39.50 -35.67
CA SER A 89 -5.42 40.80 -35.44
C SER A 89 -5.26 41.22 -33.97
N ASP A 90 -4.62 42.39 -33.86
CA ASP A 90 -4.81 43.35 -32.79
C ASP A 90 -6.25 43.38 -32.25
N SER A 91 -6.37 43.33 -30.92
CA SER A 91 -7.33 44.20 -30.24
C SER A 91 -6.94 44.37 -28.77
N ASN A 92 -6.21 45.45 -28.54
CA ASN A 92 -6.30 46.28 -27.35
C ASN A 92 -7.74 46.33 -26.81
N ASN A 93 -7.93 45.98 -25.54
CA ASN A 93 -9.07 46.51 -24.79
C ASN A 93 -8.69 46.75 -23.32
N ASN A 94 -7.99 47.86 -23.11
CA ASN A 94 -7.86 48.53 -21.82
C ASN A 94 -9.23 49.12 -21.45
N ASN A 95 -10.02 48.40 -20.66
CA ASN A 95 -11.11 48.98 -19.89
C ASN A 95 -10.68 49.12 -18.43
N GLN A 96 -9.87 50.15 -18.19
CA GLN A 96 -9.57 50.67 -16.86
C GLN A 96 -10.77 51.52 -16.42
N VAL A 97 -11.76 50.86 -15.82
CA VAL A 97 -12.88 51.51 -15.15
C VAL A 97 -12.38 52.02 -13.80
N ASN A 98 -12.08 53.32 -13.73
CA ASN A 98 -11.89 54.05 -12.48
C ASN A 98 -13.24 54.15 -11.76
N SER A 99 -13.47 53.29 -10.77
CA SER A 99 -14.51 53.47 -9.76
C SER A 99 -13.86 53.80 -8.42
N GLU A 100 -13.58 55.09 -8.20
CA GLU A 100 -13.27 55.64 -6.88
C GLU A 100 -14.56 55.71 -6.04
N GLY A 101 -15.04 54.53 -5.61
CA GLY A 101 -16.07 54.39 -4.60
C GLY A 101 -15.40 54.03 -3.28
N ARG A 102 -15.29 55.00 -2.37
CA ARG A 102 -14.82 54.86 -0.99
C ARG A 102 -15.82 54.01 -0.18
N SER A 103 -15.94 52.71 -0.47
CA SER A 103 -16.58 51.76 0.43
C SER A 103 -15.59 51.50 1.56
N LYS A 104 -15.92 51.96 2.78
CA LYS A 104 -15.25 51.50 4.00
C LYS A 104 -15.34 49.98 4.01
N GLU A 105 -14.22 49.30 3.77
CA GLU A 105 -14.02 47.89 4.03
C GLU A 105 -14.14 47.66 5.54
N CYS A 106 -15.37 47.51 5.99
CA CYS A 106 -15.69 47.15 7.36
C CYS A 106 -15.52 45.63 7.49
N ASP A 107 -14.45 45.23 8.17
CA ASP A 107 -14.31 44.02 8.98
C ASP A 107 -14.48 42.65 8.27
N GLY A 108 -13.45 42.27 7.50
CA GLY A 108 -13.27 40.91 6.96
C GLY A 108 -12.96 39.84 8.01
N THR A 109 -12.87 40.18 9.30
CA THR A 109 -12.32 39.27 10.33
C THR A 109 -13.24 38.12 10.70
N THR A 110 -14.56 38.24 10.55
CA THR A 110 -15.46 37.20 11.05
C THR A 110 -15.81 36.11 10.05
N THR A 111 -15.84 36.44 8.75
CA THR A 111 -15.99 35.44 7.70
C THR A 111 -14.83 34.44 7.77
N ASP A 112 -13.64 34.93 8.12
CA ASP A 112 -12.45 34.12 8.31
C ASP A 112 -12.59 33.12 9.46
N PHE A 113 -13.25 33.47 10.57
CA PHE A 113 -13.38 32.56 11.72
C PHE A 113 -14.20 31.30 11.40
N ILE A 114 -15.39 31.46 10.81
CA ILE A 114 -16.25 30.33 10.46
C ILE A 114 -15.55 29.47 9.39
N LEU A 115 -14.89 30.09 8.41
CA LEU A 115 -14.10 29.39 7.41
C LEU A 115 -12.94 28.60 8.00
N GLN A 116 -12.17 29.21 8.90
CA GLN A 116 -11.08 28.54 9.59
C GLN A 116 -11.60 27.34 10.38
N LYS A 117 -12.74 27.49 11.09
CA LYS A 117 -13.37 26.40 11.83
C LYS A 117 -13.86 25.29 10.90
N THR A 118 -14.52 25.60 9.79
CA THR A 118 -14.95 24.61 8.79
C THR A 118 -13.77 23.89 8.16
N LYS A 119 -12.69 24.61 7.80
CA LYS A 119 -11.44 24.02 7.29
C LYS A 119 -10.79 23.11 8.32
N ALA A 120 -10.77 23.50 9.59
CA ALA A 120 -10.26 22.68 10.69
C ALA A 120 -11.07 21.38 10.83
N ILE A 121 -12.40 21.48 10.95
CA ILE A 121 -13.29 20.30 11.04
C ILE A 121 -13.12 19.39 9.81
N TRP A 122 -13.03 19.96 8.61
CA TRP A 122 -12.83 19.18 7.39
C TRP A 122 -11.47 18.45 7.39
N THR A 123 -10.42 19.11 7.86
CA THR A 123 -9.09 18.51 8.01
C THR A 123 -9.10 17.39 9.05
N ASP A 124 -9.80 17.60 10.17
CA ASP A 124 -9.99 16.59 11.21
C ASP A 124 -10.76 15.37 10.69
N LEU A 125 -11.85 15.59 9.93
CA LEU A 125 -12.62 14.52 9.30
C LEU A 125 -11.78 13.73 8.29
N LYS A 126 -10.99 14.41 7.44
CA LYS A 126 -10.07 13.76 6.50
C LYS A 126 -9.03 12.91 7.24
N SER A 127 -8.39 13.47 8.26
CA SER A 127 -7.37 12.75 9.05
C SER A 127 -7.97 11.52 9.77
N SER A 128 -9.18 11.66 10.32
CA SER A 128 -9.92 10.58 10.97
C SER A 128 -10.31 9.47 9.98
N THR A 129 -10.72 9.85 8.76
CA THR A 129 -11.06 8.88 7.69
C THR A 129 -9.83 8.10 7.25
N ILE A 130 -8.69 8.77 7.03
CA ILE A 130 -7.42 8.12 6.69
C ILE A 130 -7.00 7.15 7.81
N ARG A 131 -7.13 7.57 9.07
CA ARG A 131 -6.84 6.72 10.23
C ARG A 131 -7.74 5.48 10.27
N TYR A 132 -9.05 5.65 10.07
CA TYR A 132 -9.99 4.54 10.03
C TYR A 132 -9.63 3.53 8.93
N GLN A 133 -9.36 4.01 7.70
CA GLN A 133 -8.93 3.15 6.59
C GLN A 133 -7.63 2.39 6.88
N SER A 134 -6.66 3.05 7.54
CA SER A 134 -5.44 2.40 8.00
C SER A 134 -5.72 1.30 9.02
N LEU A 135 -6.61 1.53 9.99
CA LEU A 135 -7.02 0.53 10.98
C LEU A 135 -7.71 -0.65 10.31
N THR A 136 -8.66 -0.42 9.40
CA THR A 136 -9.32 -1.46 8.61
C THR A 136 -8.31 -2.28 7.77
N SER A 137 -7.27 -1.63 7.24
CA SER A 137 -6.22 -2.33 6.49
C SER A 137 -5.36 -3.22 7.40
N THR A 138 -5.01 -2.73 8.59
CA THR A 138 -4.31 -3.54 9.61
C THR A 138 -5.16 -4.72 10.08
N GLU A 139 -6.45 -4.51 10.33
CA GLU A 139 -7.41 -5.55 10.66
C GLU A 139 -7.44 -6.64 9.58
N LYS A 140 -7.57 -6.27 8.30
CA LYS A 140 -7.51 -7.22 7.18
C LYS A 140 -6.22 -8.01 7.11
N ARG A 141 -5.07 -7.38 7.40
CA ARG A 141 -3.76 -8.07 7.45
C ARG A 141 -3.71 -9.11 8.57
N ILE A 142 -4.25 -8.80 9.74
CA ILE A 142 -4.35 -9.74 10.87
C ILE A 142 -5.21 -10.95 10.45
N ILE A 143 -6.39 -10.70 9.87
CA ILE A 143 -7.30 -11.76 9.40
C ILE A 143 -6.60 -12.66 8.36
N SER A 144 -5.92 -12.05 7.37
CA SER A 144 -5.22 -12.79 6.31
C SER A 144 -4.09 -13.65 6.87
N TYR A 145 -3.37 -13.18 7.89
CA TYR A 145 -2.32 -13.97 8.54
C TYR A 145 -2.89 -15.24 9.20
N PHE A 146 -3.97 -15.11 9.97
CA PHE A 146 -4.61 -16.28 10.61
C PHE A 146 -5.19 -17.25 9.58
N GLN A 147 -5.79 -16.75 8.49
CA GLN A 147 -6.24 -17.59 7.38
C GLN A 147 -5.10 -18.43 6.80
N ARG A 148 -3.90 -17.85 6.65
CA ARG A 148 -2.72 -18.57 6.17
C ARG A 148 -2.28 -19.68 7.13
N ILE A 149 -2.30 -19.44 8.44
CA ILE A 149 -2.01 -20.49 9.44
C ILE A 149 -3.03 -21.63 9.32
N THR A 150 -4.33 -21.32 9.26
CA THR A 150 -5.39 -22.33 9.10
C THR A 150 -5.19 -23.16 7.82
N GLN A 151 -4.81 -22.53 6.71
CA GLN A 151 -4.51 -23.24 5.46
C GLN A 151 -3.33 -24.22 5.61
N LEU A 152 -2.27 -23.82 6.32
CA LEU A 152 -1.12 -24.70 6.57
C LEU A 152 -1.51 -25.90 7.44
N LEU A 153 -2.30 -25.67 8.49
CA LEU A 153 -2.81 -26.73 9.37
C LEU A 153 -3.69 -27.72 8.59
N ASN A 154 -4.62 -27.23 7.77
CA ASN A 154 -5.48 -28.06 6.94
C ASN A 154 -4.66 -28.87 5.92
N LYS A 155 -3.65 -28.25 5.29
CA LYS A 155 -2.75 -28.95 4.37
C LYS A 155 -2.03 -30.10 5.07
N GLN A 156 -1.47 -29.85 6.25
CA GLN A 156 -0.77 -30.89 7.01
C GLN A 156 -1.72 -31.99 7.47
N GLY A 157 -2.93 -31.65 7.91
CA GLY A 157 -3.97 -32.61 8.24
C GLY A 157 -4.33 -33.51 7.06
N ASN A 158 -4.49 -32.94 5.86
CA ASN A 158 -4.79 -33.71 4.65
C ASN A 158 -3.66 -34.69 4.30
N ILE A 159 -2.39 -34.28 4.41
CA ILE A 159 -1.23 -35.16 4.17
C ILE A 159 -1.25 -36.36 5.11
N LEU A 160 -1.57 -36.14 6.40
CA LEU A 160 -1.64 -37.22 7.39
C LEU A 160 -2.84 -38.15 7.14
N MET A 161 -3.97 -37.63 6.66
CA MET A 161 -5.17 -38.41 6.38
C MET A 161 -5.11 -39.18 5.05
N GLU A 162 -4.35 -38.71 4.06
CA GLU A 162 -4.27 -39.30 2.72
C GLU A 162 -3.99 -40.82 2.71
N PRO A 163 -2.96 -41.36 3.40
CA PRO A 163 -2.72 -42.80 3.40
C PRO A 163 -3.86 -43.59 4.04
N ILE A 164 -4.46 -43.08 5.12
CA ILE A 164 -5.57 -43.72 5.82
C ILE A 164 -6.81 -43.77 4.91
N VAL A 165 -7.14 -42.66 4.25
CA VAL A 165 -8.27 -42.59 3.32
C VAL A 165 -8.06 -43.57 2.16
N LYS A 166 -6.86 -43.59 1.58
CA LYS A 166 -6.51 -44.50 0.48
C LYS A 166 -6.61 -45.98 0.89
N GLU A 167 -6.15 -46.34 2.09
CA GLU A 167 -6.28 -47.70 2.59
C GLU A 167 -7.74 -48.06 2.88
N LYS A 168 -8.53 -47.16 3.48
CA LYS A 168 -9.97 -47.37 3.65
C LYS A 168 -10.67 -47.61 2.32
N GLU A 169 -10.36 -46.84 1.28
CA GLU A 169 -10.91 -47.03 -0.05
C GLU A 169 -10.49 -48.37 -0.65
N THR A 170 -9.22 -48.77 -0.48
CA THR A 170 -8.72 -50.08 -0.92
C THR A 170 -9.43 -51.24 -0.22
N ILE A 171 -9.61 -51.16 1.11
CA ILE A 171 -10.37 -52.14 1.90
C ILE A 171 -11.81 -52.21 1.42
N PHE A 172 -12.41 -51.05 1.15
CA PHE A 172 -13.79 -50.95 0.69
C PHE A 172 -13.99 -51.62 -0.67
N GLU A 173 -13.12 -51.34 -1.64
CA GLU A 173 -13.14 -51.98 -2.97
C GLU A 173 -12.95 -53.50 -2.87
N ASN A 174 -12.00 -53.95 -2.05
CA ASN A 174 -11.75 -55.37 -1.82
C ASN A 174 -12.94 -56.06 -1.16
N PHE A 175 -13.56 -55.42 -0.16
CA PHE A 175 -14.76 -55.94 0.50
C PHE A 175 -15.92 -56.07 -0.48
N GLN A 176 -16.17 -55.06 -1.32
CA GLN A 176 -17.19 -55.14 -2.38
C GLN A 176 -16.92 -56.32 -3.33
N LYS A 177 -15.66 -56.52 -3.72
CA LYS A 177 -15.26 -57.65 -4.56
C LYS A 177 -15.57 -58.99 -3.88
N SER A 178 -15.20 -59.14 -2.61
CA SER A 178 -15.48 -60.36 -1.83
C SER A 178 -16.97 -60.63 -1.62
N ILE A 179 -17.79 -59.60 -1.37
CA ILE A 179 -19.24 -59.74 -1.28
C ILE A 179 -19.82 -60.24 -2.61
N LYS A 180 -19.35 -59.68 -3.74
CA LYS A 180 -19.80 -60.11 -5.06
C LYS A 180 -19.41 -61.56 -5.38
N GLU A 181 -18.20 -61.97 -5.03
CA GLU A 181 -17.75 -63.36 -5.18
C GLU A 181 -18.58 -64.30 -4.30
N LEU A 182 -18.86 -63.91 -3.05
CA LEU A 182 -19.72 -64.66 -2.15
C LEU A 182 -21.16 -64.77 -2.70
N GLN A 183 -21.71 -63.71 -3.29
CA GLN A 183 -23.02 -63.74 -3.95
C GLN A 183 -23.05 -64.81 -5.06
N GLN A 184 -22.00 -64.89 -5.88
CA GLN A 184 -21.89 -65.89 -6.94
C GLN A 184 -21.80 -67.32 -6.37
N LEU A 185 -21.02 -67.53 -5.31
CA LEU A 185 -20.93 -68.84 -4.65
C LEU A 185 -22.26 -69.27 -4.03
N VAL A 186 -22.98 -68.35 -3.40
CA VAL A 186 -24.31 -68.61 -2.85
C VAL A 186 -25.29 -68.97 -3.97
N GLN A 187 -25.23 -68.29 -5.12
CA GLN A 187 -26.03 -68.64 -6.29
C GLN A 187 -25.74 -70.06 -6.79
N VAL A 188 -24.47 -70.45 -6.93
CA VAL A 188 -24.08 -71.83 -7.30
C VAL A 188 -24.58 -72.85 -6.27
N SER A 189 -24.40 -72.58 -4.97
CA SER A 189 -24.89 -73.46 -3.91
C SER A 189 -26.41 -73.67 -3.99
N ASN A 190 -27.15 -72.60 -4.29
CA ASN A 190 -28.60 -72.69 -4.46
C ASN A 190 -28.99 -73.49 -5.71
N LEU A 191 -28.26 -73.35 -6.82
CA LEU A 191 -28.47 -74.18 -8.03
C LEU A 191 -28.24 -75.67 -7.75
N CYS A 192 -27.19 -76.03 -7.02
CA CYS A 192 -26.92 -77.44 -6.67
C CYS A 192 -27.99 -78.04 -5.73
N LYS A 193 -28.66 -77.22 -4.91
CA LYS A 193 -29.78 -77.70 -4.09
C LYS A 193 -31.01 -78.04 -4.92
N LEU A 194 -31.23 -77.31 -6.03
CA LEU A 194 -32.34 -77.58 -6.95
C LEU A 194 -32.15 -78.90 -7.71
N ASP A 195 -30.91 -79.26 -8.05
CA ASP A 195 -30.59 -80.53 -8.72
C ASP A 195 -30.87 -81.77 -7.85
N ASN A 196 -30.77 -81.62 -6.52
CA ASN A 196 -31.00 -82.70 -5.56
C ASN A 196 -32.44 -82.80 -5.06
N SER A 197 -33.29 -81.80 -5.31
CA SER A 197 -34.70 -81.95 -5.02
C SER A 197 -35.34 -82.78 -6.12
N GLU A 198 -35.47 -84.10 -5.90
CA GLU A 198 -36.37 -84.94 -6.70
C GLU A 198 -37.70 -84.21 -6.85
N PHE A 199 -38.23 -84.24 -8.07
CA PHE A 199 -39.42 -83.52 -8.54
C PHE A 199 -40.64 -83.86 -7.67
N VAL A 200 -40.75 -83.22 -6.49
CA VAL A 200 -41.95 -83.29 -5.68
C VAL A 200 -42.95 -82.36 -6.34
N ASP A 201 -43.93 -82.96 -7.01
CA ASP A 201 -45.09 -82.31 -7.62
C ASP A 201 -45.67 -81.25 -6.67
N ARG A 202 -45.28 -79.99 -6.88
CA ARG A 202 -45.82 -78.84 -6.15
C ARG A 202 -46.86 -78.17 -7.05
N SER A 203 -48.11 -78.48 -6.75
CA SER A 203 -49.27 -77.83 -7.32
C SER A 203 -49.45 -76.42 -6.74
N ASN A 204 -49.48 -75.44 -7.63
CA ASN A 204 -50.13 -74.12 -7.58
C ASN A 204 -50.35 -73.46 -6.21
N GLU A 205 -49.43 -72.57 -5.81
CA GLU A 205 -49.80 -71.36 -5.06
C GLU A 205 -48.97 -70.18 -5.57
N GLN A 206 -49.61 -69.35 -6.40
CA GLN A 206 -49.04 -68.14 -6.97
C GLN A 206 -49.47 -66.96 -6.10
N SER A 207 -48.55 -66.37 -5.35
CA SER A 207 -48.80 -65.08 -4.68
C SER A 207 -47.86 -64.03 -5.23
N ALA A 208 -48.45 -62.94 -5.73
CA ALA A 208 -47.74 -61.84 -6.37
C ALA A 208 -47.04 -60.97 -5.31
N LEU A 209 -45.73 -60.79 -5.45
CA LEU A 209 -44.95 -59.87 -4.63
C LEU A 209 -44.36 -58.75 -5.52
N ASP A 210 -44.74 -57.53 -5.15
CA ASP A 210 -44.39 -56.27 -5.80
C ASP A 210 -42.92 -55.91 -5.57
N HIS A 211 -42.15 -55.73 -6.65
CA HIS A 211 -40.72 -55.44 -6.61
C HIS A 211 -40.44 -53.94 -6.66
N GLN A 212 -40.26 -53.32 -5.48
CA GLN A 212 -39.82 -51.93 -5.37
C GLN A 212 -38.28 -51.86 -5.40
N LYS A 213 -37.70 -51.51 -6.57
CA LYS A 213 -36.26 -51.29 -6.75
C LYS A 213 -35.81 -50.00 -6.04
N ASN A 214 -35.21 -50.14 -4.87
CA ASN A 214 -34.68 -49.01 -4.11
C ASN A 214 -33.22 -48.73 -4.53
N THR A 215 -32.99 -47.67 -5.30
CA THR A 215 -31.67 -47.23 -5.80
C THR A 215 -30.94 -46.33 -4.78
N GLY A 216 -30.80 -46.81 -3.55
CA GLY A 216 -30.06 -46.12 -2.48
C GLY A 216 -28.55 -46.08 -2.74
N ASN A 217 -27.93 -44.94 -2.44
CA ASN A 217 -26.51 -44.62 -2.65
C ASN A 217 -25.58 -45.70 -2.06
N GLY A 218 -24.90 -46.48 -2.91
CA GLY A 218 -24.28 -47.77 -2.55
C GLY A 218 -23.20 -47.76 -1.46
N ARG A 219 -22.66 -46.59 -1.06
CA ARG A 219 -21.66 -46.47 0.00
C ARG A 219 -22.24 -46.74 1.39
N TYR A 220 -23.44 -46.23 1.69
CA TYR A 220 -24.07 -46.39 3.00
C TYR A 220 -24.42 -47.86 3.30
N ARG A 221 -24.85 -48.62 2.29
CA ARG A 221 -25.15 -50.05 2.43
C ARG A 221 -23.94 -50.90 2.79
N ILE A 222 -22.73 -50.47 2.44
CA ILE A 222 -21.52 -51.29 2.65
C ILE A 222 -21.01 -51.18 4.07
N GLU A 223 -21.09 -50.00 4.69
CA GLU A 223 -20.77 -49.86 6.12
C GLU A 223 -21.73 -50.72 6.98
N GLU A 224 -23.02 -50.70 6.64
CA GLU A 224 -24.03 -51.59 7.24
C GLU A 224 -23.69 -53.08 7.01
N THR A 225 -23.34 -53.45 5.77
CA THR A 225 -22.96 -54.84 5.43
C THR A 225 -21.70 -55.28 6.19
N MET A 226 -20.68 -54.42 6.30
CA MET A 226 -19.46 -54.71 7.06
C MET A 226 -19.77 -54.93 8.55
N GLU A 227 -20.66 -54.11 9.12
CA GLU A 227 -21.11 -54.26 10.51
C GLU A 227 -21.93 -55.55 10.68
N SER A 228 -22.78 -55.91 9.71
CA SER A 228 -23.47 -57.21 9.69
C SER A 228 -22.50 -58.39 9.64
N VAL A 229 -21.46 -58.34 8.78
CA VAL A 229 -20.42 -59.38 8.71
C VAL A 229 -19.74 -59.56 10.07
N LYS A 230 -19.37 -58.46 10.72
CA LYS A 230 -18.74 -58.46 12.05
C LYS A 230 -19.64 -59.06 13.13
N ASN A 231 -20.94 -58.78 13.09
CA ASN A 231 -21.91 -59.23 14.09
C ASN A 231 -22.44 -60.65 13.84
N CYS A 232 -22.24 -61.19 12.64
CA CYS A 232 -22.64 -62.56 12.30
C CYS A 232 -21.57 -63.57 12.73
N GLN A 233 -21.95 -64.48 13.63
CA GLN A 233 -21.05 -65.55 14.10
C GLN A 233 -20.80 -66.62 13.02
N THR A 234 -21.69 -66.75 12.05
CA THR A 234 -21.58 -67.76 10.99
C THR A 234 -21.95 -67.16 9.63
N LEU A 235 -21.30 -67.67 8.58
CA LEU A 235 -21.60 -67.31 7.18
C LEU A 235 -23.07 -67.57 6.83
N LEU A 236 -23.64 -68.67 7.33
CA LEU A 236 -25.04 -69.02 7.10
C LEU A 236 -25.98 -67.97 7.71
N LYS A 237 -25.71 -67.53 8.94
CA LYS A 237 -26.51 -66.50 9.60
C LYS A 237 -26.39 -65.16 8.86
N PHE A 238 -25.20 -64.82 8.37
CA PHE A 238 -24.99 -63.65 7.52
C PHE A 238 -25.83 -63.69 6.23
N ILE A 239 -25.73 -64.78 5.46
CA ILE A 239 -26.53 -64.99 4.24
C ILE A 239 -28.03 -64.94 4.53
N GLN A 240 -28.46 -65.45 5.69
CA GLN A 240 -29.87 -65.46 6.08
C GLN A 240 -30.40 -64.09 6.52
N LEU A 241 -29.55 -63.25 7.13
CA LEU A 241 -29.92 -61.91 7.59
C LEU A 241 -29.92 -60.90 6.44
N GLU A 242 -28.94 -61.00 5.54
CA GLU A 242 -28.78 -60.09 4.40
C GLU A 242 -29.58 -60.58 3.18
N THR A 243 -30.91 -60.68 3.32
CA THR A 243 -31.79 -61.20 2.26
C THR A 243 -31.76 -60.35 0.99
N ASP A 244 -31.47 -59.04 1.14
CA ASP A 244 -31.33 -58.10 0.02
C ASP A 244 -30.05 -58.35 -0.80
N LEU A 245 -28.98 -58.82 -0.15
CA LEU A 245 -27.72 -59.17 -0.83
C LEU A 245 -27.74 -60.61 -1.34
N PHE A 246 -28.46 -61.50 -0.66
CA PHE A 246 -28.56 -62.93 -0.99
C PHE A 246 -30.03 -63.35 -1.08
N PRO A 247 -30.68 -63.17 -2.25
CA PRO A 247 -32.07 -63.55 -2.43
C PRO A 247 -32.25 -65.06 -2.14
N LYS A 248 -33.10 -65.39 -1.14
CA LYS A 248 -33.33 -66.78 -0.67
C LYS A 248 -34.09 -67.65 -1.68
N HIS A 249 -34.81 -67.03 -2.61
CA HIS A 249 -35.56 -67.74 -3.65
C HIS A 249 -35.39 -67.04 -4.99
N CYS A 250 -34.87 -67.80 -5.97
CA CYS A 250 -35.16 -67.51 -7.37
C CYS A 250 -36.54 -68.12 -7.64
N GLU A 251 -37.61 -67.38 -7.34
CA GLU A 251 -38.98 -67.83 -7.60
C GLU A 251 -39.21 -68.09 -9.11
N ASN A 252 -38.33 -67.55 -9.97
CA ASN A 252 -38.22 -67.91 -11.38
C ASN A 252 -36.87 -68.61 -11.65
N SER A 253 -36.78 -69.92 -11.38
CA SER A 253 -35.59 -70.73 -11.74
C SER A 253 -35.33 -70.75 -13.26
N GLU A 254 -36.36 -70.46 -14.06
CA GLU A 254 -36.28 -70.31 -15.51
C GLU A 254 -35.34 -69.17 -15.92
N ASP A 255 -35.26 -68.06 -15.18
CA ASP A 255 -34.42 -66.92 -15.59
C ASP A 255 -32.92 -67.21 -15.50
N LEU A 256 -32.46 -67.92 -14.45
CA LEU A 256 -31.04 -68.26 -14.29
C LEU A 256 -30.57 -69.40 -15.21
N THR A 257 -31.47 -70.29 -15.58
CA THR A 257 -31.16 -71.45 -16.46
C THR A 257 -31.56 -71.24 -17.91
N SER A 258 -32.31 -70.17 -18.22
CA SER A 258 -32.69 -69.79 -19.59
C SER A 258 -31.52 -69.72 -20.57
N PRO A 259 -30.31 -69.23 -20.20
CA PRO A 259 -29.18 -69.20 -21.14
C PRO A 259 -28.64 -70.61 -21.44
N TYR A 260 -28.97 -71.60 -20.61
CA TYR A 260 -28.45 -72.96 -20.63
C TYR A 260 -29.52 -73.99 -21.00
N GLN A 261 -30.66 -73.57 -21.55
CA GLN A 261 -31.76 -74.46 -21.96
C GLN A 261 -32.26 -75.36 -20.81
N GLY A 262 -32.20 -74.89 -19.56
CA GLY A 262 -32.59 -75.68 -18.40
C GLY A 262 -31.52 -76.66 -17.89
N ASP A 263 -30.34 -76.75 -18.52
CA ASP A 263 -29.25 -77.59 -18.02
C ASP A 263 -28.54 -76.93 -16.82
N ILE A 264 -28.93 -77.37 -15.62
CA ILE A 264 -28.37 -76.93 -14.34
C ILE A 264 -26.87 -77.22 -14.28
N ASN A 265 -26.39 -78.32 -14.85
CA ASN A 265 -24.97 -78.67 -14.80
C ASN A 265 -24.13 -77.70 -15.63
N SER A 266 -24.62 -77.30 -16.81
CA SER A 266 -23.99 -76.26 -17.62
C SER A 266 -24.00 -74.90 -16.91
N ALA A 267 -25.10 -74.53 -16.25
CA ALA A 267 -25.19 -73.29 -15.48
C ALA A 267 -24.24 -73.26 -14.28
N VAL A 268 -24.14 -74.39 -13.54
CA VAL A 268 -23.19 -74.56 -12.42
C VAL A 268 -21.75 -74.49 -12.94
N LEU A 269 -21.44 -75.21 -14.02
CA LEU A 269 -20.09 -75.24 -14.58
C LEU A 269 -19.64 -73.87 -15.11
N ASP A 270 -20.52 -73.13 -15.79
CA ASP A 270 -20.21 -71.78 -16.26
C ASP A 270 -19.99 -70.80 -15.07
N ASN A 271 -20.84 -70.84 -14.05
CA ASN A 271 -20.66 -70.00 -12.86
C ASN A 271 -19.38 -70.35 -12.10
N LEU A 272 -19.05 -71.64 -11.95
CA LEU A 272 -17.77 -72.08 -11.37
C LEU A 272 -16.60 -71.60 -12.22
N THR A 273 -16.67 -71.73 -13.54
CA THR A 273 -15.62 -71.28 -14.46
C THR A 273 -15.42 -69.77 -14.35
N LYS A 274 -16.49 -68.97 -14.23
CA LYS A 274 -16.42 -67.51 -14.03
C LYS A 274 -15.78 -67.11 -12.69
N ILE A 275 -15.95 -67.93 -11.65
CA ILE A 275 -15.32 -67.73 -10.34
C ILE A 275 -13.83 -68.08 -10.43
N PHE A 276 -13.47 -69.26 -10.95
CA PHE A 276 -12.10 -69.74 -10.99
C PHE A 276 -11.21 -69.04 -12.03
N MET A 277 -11.76 -68.61 -13.18
CA MET A 277 -10.99 -67.89 -14.21
C MET A 277 -10.67 -66.44 -13.81
N LYS A 278 -11.29 -65.90 -12.75
CA LYS A 278 -10.97 -64.56 -12.22
C LYS A 278 -9.83 -64.57 -11.21
N GLU A 279 -9.36 -65.73 -10.75
CA GLU A 279 -8.37 -65.83 -9.67
C GLU A 279 -6.93 -65.45 -10.06
N GLU A 280 -6.63 -65.19 -11.35
CA GLU A 280 -5.27 -64.84 -11.80
C GLU A 280 -4.87 -63.37 -11.59
N THR A 281 -5.79 -62.48 -11.20
CA THR A 281 -5.39 -61.11 -10.81
C THR A 281 -4.82 -61.13 -9.39
N ALA A 282 -3.49 -61.28 -9.32
CA ALA A 282 -2.60 -61.02 -8.19
C ALA A 282 -3.27 -60.97 -6.80
N LYS A 283 -3.10 -62.02 -6.00
CA LYS A 283 -3.20 -61.99 -4.53
C LYS A 283 -2.13 -61.03 -4.00
N THR A 284 -2.32 -59.73 -4.18
CA THR A 284 -1.60 -58.72 -3.42
C THR A 284 -2.07 -58.88 -2.00
N ARG A 285 -1.31 -59.64 -1.21
CA ARG A 285 -1.53 -59.79 0.22
C ARG A 285 -1.45 -58.38 0.80
N MET A 286 -2.61 -57.77 1.06
CA MET A 286 -2.70 -56.46 1.70
C MET A 286 -1.90 -56.55 3.00
N GLN A 287 -0.82 -55.78 3.09
CA GLN A 287 -0.13 -55.58 4.34
C GLN A 287 -1.04 -54.68 5.17
N LEU A 288 -1.62 -55.25 6.23
CA LEU A 288 -2.42 -54.48 7.18
C LEU A 288 -1.45 -53.54 7.90
N LEU A 289 -1.61 -52.24 7.70
CA LEU A 289 -0.81 -51.23 8.38
C LEU A 289 -1.58 -50.77 9.62
N ASP A 290 -0.98 -50.90 10.80
CA ASP A 290 -1.49 -50.27 12.02
C ASP A 290 -1.02 -48.81 12.07
N TYR A 291 -1.96 -47.88 12.00
CA TYR A 291 -1.69 -46.44 12.15
C TYR A 291 -1.75 -46.07 13.62
N LEU A 292 -0.59 -45.88 14.26
CA LEU A 292 -0.51 -45.32 15.61
C LEU A 292 -0.42 -43.79 15.52
N LEU A 293 -1.39 -43.08 16.10
CA LEU A 293 -1.31 -41.63 16.25
C LEU A 293 -0.56 -41.28 17.55
N GLU A 294 0.74 -41.02 17.44
CA GLU A 294 1.51 -40.46 18.55
C GLU A 294 1.28 -38.95 18.64
N ASN A 295 0.45 -38.53 19.59
CA ASN A 295 0.25 -37.11 19.87
C ASN A 295 1.23 -36.64 20.94
N ASN A 296 2.41 -36.21 20.50
CA ASN A 296 3.43 -35.57 21.35
C ASN A 296 3.41 -34.04 21.21
N MET A 297 2.28 -33.44 20.84
CA MET A 297 2.20 -32.02 20.57
C MET A 297 2.31 -31.21 21.87
N ASP A 298 3.46 -30.57 22.07
CA ASP A 298 3.66 -29.57 23.12
C ASP A 298 2.93 -28.29 22.73
N THR A 299 1.74 -28.09 23.30
CA THR A 299 0.91 -26.91 23.03
C THR A 299 1.55 -25.62 23.55
N SER A 300 2.44 -25.70 24.54
CA SER A 300 3.07 -24.52 25.14
C SER A 300 4.03 -23.82 24.17
N GLY A 301 4.81 -24.60 23.40
CA GLY A 301 5.67 -24.04 22.35
C GLY A 301 4.89 -23.38 21.21
N TYR A 302 3.67 -23.84 20.91
CA TYR A 302 2.80 -23.23 19.91
C TYR A 302 2.20 -21.91 20.39
N GLU A 303 1.77 -21.84 21.65
CA GLU A 303 1.30 -20.59 22.25
C GLU A 303 2.41 -19.52 22.21
N GLU A 304 3.63 -19.87 22.59
CA GLU A 304 4.78 -18.97 22.53
C GLU A 304 5.10 -18.52 21.09
N LEU A 305 5.09 -19.45 20.12
CA LEU A 305 5.29 -19.11 18.71
C LEU A 305 4.21 -18.16 18.18
N ILE A 306 2.94 -18.36 18.56
CA ILE A 306 1.85 -17.48 18.14
C ILE A 306 2.03 -16.08 18.74
N GLU A 307 2.31 -15.98 20.04
CA GLU A 307 2.56 -14.72 20.74
C GLU A 307 3.76 -13.95 20.18
N GLN A 308 4.82 -14.66 19.80
CA GLN A 308 6.00 -14.06 19.17
C GLN A 308 5.74 -13.64 17.71
N SER A 309 4.85 -14.35 17.01
CA SER A 309 4.66 -14.16 15.56
C SER A 309 3.81 -12.95 15.18
N ILE A 310 2.83 -12.56 16.02
CA ILE A 310 2.08 -11.31 15.85
C ILE A 310 2.10 -10.52 17.14
N ARG A 311 2.69 -9.33 17.10
CA ARG A 311 2.57 -8.36 18.18
C ARG A 311 1.98 -7.05 17.67
N ILE A 312 0.81 -6.69 18.18
CA ILE A 312 0.27 -5.35 18.00
C ILE A 312 0.97 -4.45 19.01
N THR A 313 1.80 -3.53 18.52
CA THR A 313 2.43 -2.51 19.38
C THR A 313 1.74 -1.18 19.14
N THR A 314 1.18 -0.58 20.19
CA THR A 314 0.69 0.79 20.15
C THR A 314 1.86 1.72 20.42
N LYS A 315 2.48 2.23 19.35
CA LYS A 315 3.35 3.40 19.50
C LYS A 315 2.46 4.64 19.64
N PRO A 316 2.78 5.61 20.51
CA PRO A 316 2.12 6.90 20.49
C PRO A 316 2.13 7.43 19.04
N ILE A 317 1.03 8.03 18.59
CA ILE A 317 1.02 8.71 17.30
C ILE A 317 1.93 9.93 17.46
N GLU A 318 3.22 9.73 17.19
CA GLU A 318 4.15 10.83 17.07
C GLU A 318 3.64 11.68 15.91
N LYS A 319 3.58 13.00 16.13
CA LYS A 319 3.26 13.92 15.03
C LYS A 319 4.26 13.61 13.91
N PRO A 320 3.84 13.57 12.63
CA PRO A 320 4.77 13.36 11.54
C PRO A 320 5.92 14.36 11.69
N ARG A 321 7.13 13.83 11.80
CA ARG A 321 8.34 14.65 11.94
C ARG A 321 9.01 14.71 10.59
N SER A 322 9.44 15.92 10.24
CA SER A 322 10.31 16.13 9.10
C SER A 322 11.68 16.54 9.61
N TYR A 323 12.70 15.87 9.10
CA TYR A 323 14.08 16.11 9.45
C TYR A 323 14.86 16.61 8.25
N ILE A 324 15.80 17.53 8.44
CA ILE A 324 16.81 17.85 7.44
C ILE A 324 18.06 17.07 7.83
N LEU A 325 18.46 16.11 7.00
CA LEU A 325 19.79 15.51 7.09
C LEU A 325 20.76 16.41 6.33
N SER A 326 21.81 16.87 6.99
CA SER A 326 22.85 17.68 6.36
C SER A 326 24.23 17.18 6.75
N THR A 327 25.12 17.11 5.78
CA THR A 327 26.50 16.67 6.00
C THR A 327 27.33 17.80 6.61
N LEU A 328 28.46 17.44 7.22
CA LEU A 328 29.44 18.37 7.77
C LEU A 328 30.70 18.40 6.89
N ALA A 329 31.49 19.49 6.96
CA ALA A 329 32.68 19.64 6.14
C ALA A 329 33.77 18.60 6.47
N GLU A 330 33.87 18.22 7.74
CA GLU A 330 34.89 17.30 8.24
C GLU A 330 34.37 15.86 8.30
N THR A 331 33.63 15.50 9.36
CA THR A 331 33.08 14.15 9.53
C THR A 331 31.67 14.19 10.09
N GLY A 332 30.88 13.18 9.76
CA GLY A 332 29.51 13.06 10.27
C GLY A 332 28.47 13.91 9.54
N ALA A 333 27.31 13.97 10.16
CA ALA A 333 26.15 14.70 9.68
C ALA A 333 25.35 15.25 10.87
N THR A 334 24.38 16.10 10.58
CA THR A 334 23.37 16.54 11.55
C THR A 334 21.99 16.15 11.05
N LEU A 335 21.15 15.72 11.99
CA LEU A 335 19.74 15.50 11.80
C LEU A 335 18.98 16.63 12.50
N ILE A 336 18.35 17.49 11.72
CA ILE A 336 17.67 18.69 12.20
C ILE A 336 16.17 18.43 12.20
N ASP A 337 15.54 18.31 13.36
CA ASP A 337 14.08 18.21 13.47
C ASP A 337 13.47 19.60 13.24
N VAL A 338 12.73 19.73 12.15
CA VAL A 338 12.18 21.03 11.74
C VAL A 338 10.98 21.45 12.60
N SER A 339 10.37 20.51 13.31
CA SER A 339 9.20 20.74 14.16
C SER A 339 9.61 21.29 15.52
N SER A 340 10.68 20.76 16.09
CA SER A 340 11.22 21.16 17.40
C SER A 340 12.37 22.16 17.29
N ASN A 341 12.91 22.38 16.09
CA ASN A 341 14.17 23.09 15.83
C ASN A 341 15.37 22.49 16.58
N SER A 342 15.32 21.20 16.94
CA SER A 342 16.43 20.51 17.59
C SER A 342 17.42 19.96 16.58
N VAL A 343 18.68 19.90 16.97
CA VAL A 343 19.79 19.41 16.13
C VAL A 343 20.43 18.24 16.84
N GLU A 344 20.45 17.09 16.18
CA GLU A 344 21.17 15.90 16.63
C GLU A 344 22.39 15.69 15.74
N GLU A 345 23.56 15.48 16.36
CA GLU A 345 24.77 15.14 15.63
C GLU A 345 24.87 13.63 15.41
N LEU A 346 25.03 13.25 14.16
CA LEU A 346 25.28 11.87 13.74
C LEU A 346 26.77 11.71 13.55
N SER A 347 27.45 11.28 14.62
CA SER A 347 28.88 11.05 14.59
C SER A 347 29.24 9.95 13.58
N SER A 348 30.27 10.23 12.79
CA SER A 348 30.84 9.30 11.82
C SER A 348 32.33 9.54 11.77
N GLN A 349 33.10 8.48 11.54
CA GLN A 349 34.53 8.60 11.22
C GLN A 349 34.78 8.97 9.76
N TYR A 350 33.73 9.01 8.94
CA TYR A 350 33.80 9.27 7.51
C TYR A 350 33.42 10.70 7.18
N ASN A 351 34.07 11.23 6.15
CA ASN A 351 33.67 12.48 5.53
C ASN A 351 32.45 12.21 4.62
N LEU A 352 31.32 12.83 4.96
CA LEU A 352 30.06 12.69 4.21
C LEU A 352 29.83 13.90 3.26
N CYS A 353 30.85 14.73 3.02
CA CYS A 353 30.76 15.87 2.12
C CYS A 353 30.76 15.37 0.65
N GLY A 354 29.57 15.19 0.11
CA GLY A 354 29.36 14.64 -1.23
C GLY A 354 27.98 14.92 -1.78
N ALA A 355 27.70 14.39 -2.97
CA ALA A 355 26.39 14.50 -3.60
C ALA A 355 25.38 13.63 -2.88
N MET A 356 24.29 14.23 -2.40
CA MET A 356 23.25 13.53 -1.64
C MET A 356 21.98 13.38 -2.46
N VAL A 357 21.38 12.19 -2.43
CA VAL A 357 20.10 11.93 -3.09
C VAL A 357 19.28 10.88 -2.33
N LYS A 358 17.97 11.08 -2.28
CA LYS A 358 17.02 10.12 -1.70
C LYS A 358 16.51 9.17 -2.79
N ALA A 359 16.60 7.86 -2.54
CA ALA A 359 16.06 6.82 -3.40
C ALA A 359 15.35 5.76 -2.53
N GLY A 360 14.02 5.74 -2.59
CA GLY A 360 13.19 4.92 -1.71
C GLY A 360 13.33 5.32 -0.23
N ASP A 361 13.55 4.31 0.63
CA ASP A 361 13.72 4.47 2.08
C ASP A 361 15.20 4.67 2.48
N SER A 362 16.01 5.18 1.56
CA SER A 362 17.43 5.37 1.79
C SER A 362 17.91 6.67 1.15
N ILE A 363 18.90 7.26 1.79
CA ILE A 363 19.66 8.39 1.26
C ILE A 363 21.05 7.86 0.91
N TYR A 364 21.49 8.21 -0.29
CA TYR A 364 22.82 7.89 -0.80
C TYR A 364 23.64 9.16 -0.82
N VAL A 365 24.85 9.07 -0.29
CA VAL A 365 25.85 10.15 -0.34
C VAL A 365 27.05 9.62 -1.11
N PHE A 366 27.37 10.23 -2.26
CA PHE A 366 28.48 9.82 -3.11
C PHE A 366 29.64 10.80 -2.95
N GLY A 367 30.85 10.27 -2.74
CA GLY A 367 32.05 11.06 -2.44
C GLY A 367 32.24 11.29 -0.94
N GLY A 368 33.13 12.23 -0.61
CA GLY A 368 33.57 12.50 0.77
C GLY A 368 34.81 13.39 0.78
N GLY A 369 34.78 14.45 -0.04
CA GLY A 369 35.93 15.28 -0.37
C GLY A 369 36.20 16.33 0.70
N GLY A 370 36.89 15.94 1.76
CA GLY A 370 37.58 16.87 2.66
C GLY A 370 39.06 17.01 2.29
N GLU A 371 39.81 17.79 3.07
CA GLU A 371 41.26 18.03 2.83
C GLU A 371 42.09 16.74 2.68
N ASN A 372 41.62 15.62 3.23
CA ASN A 372 42.35 14.36 3.23
C ASN A 372 42.00 13.40 2.08
N GLN A 373 40.98 13.68 1.26
CA GLN A 373 40.54 12.89 0.09
C GLN A 373 40.25 11.38 0.33
N LYS A 374 40.32 10.89 1.58
CA LYS A 374 40.28 9.45 1.91
C LYS A 374 38.97 8.76 1.55
N ASP A 375 37.88 9.52 1.47
CA ASP A 375 36.53 9.00 1.26
C ASP A 375 35.94 9.41 -0.10
N GLU A 376 36.73 10.05 -0.98
CA GLU A 376 36.26 10.49 -2.31
C GLU A 376 35.76 9.32 -3.19
N ASN A 377 36.34 8.13 -3.01
CA ASN A 377 35.95 6.94 -3.76
C ASN A 377 34.96 6.03 -3.01
N LYS A 378 34.20 6.58 -2.07
CA LYS A 378 33.17 5.85 -1.33
C LYS A 378 31.78 6.43 -1.57
N TYR A 379 30.79 5.61 -1.31
CA TYR A 379 29.43 6.07 -1.10
C TYR A 379 28.87 5.51 0.20
N PHE A 380 27.92 6.26 0.75
CA PHE A 380 27.31 6.00 2.03
C PHE A 380 25.82 5.80 1.86
N LYS A 381 25.26 4.86 2.62
CA LYS A 381 23.81 4.62 2.67
C LYS A 381 23.29 4.96 4.05
N PHE A 382 22.38 5.92 4.12
CA PHE A 382 21.64 6.27 5.34
C PHE A 382 20.21 5.74 5.23
N SER A 383 19.74 5.02 6.24
CA SER A 383 18.39 4.46 6.30
C SER A 383 17.43 5.48 6.91
N THR A 384 16.40 5.88 6.19
CA THR A 384 15.39 6.81 6.70
C THR A 384 14.41 6.15 7.68
N GLN A 385 14.36 4.81 7.71
CA GLN A 385 13.53 4.07 8.65
C GLN A 385 14.17 3.96 10.03
N THR A 386 15.48 3.72 10.06
CA THR A 386 16.26 3.53 11.30
C THR A 386 17.00 4.80 11.73
N MET A 387 16.95 5.87 10.90
CA MET A 387 17.69 7.12 11.09
C MET A 387 19.17 6.89 11.36
N SER A 388 19.78 5.94 10.66
CA SER A 388 21.16 5.53 10.91
C SER A 388 21.96 5.29 9.63
N LEU A 389 23.27 5.51 9.73
CA LEU A 389 24.21 5.16 8.68
C LEU A 389 24.37 3.63 8.62
N VAL A 390 24.07 3.03 7.48
CA VAL A 390 24.06 1.57 7.30
C VAL A 390 25.46 1.03 7.02
N ALA A 391 26.15 1.60 6.03
CA ALA A 391 27.49 1.19 5.64
C ALA A 391 28.15 2.21 4.69
N ALA A 392 29.48 2.23 4.71
CA ALA A 392 30.31 2.82 3.67
C ALA A 392 30.73 1.73 2.67
N GLN A 393 30.64 2.01 1.37
CA GLN A 393 31.03 1.08 0.31
C GLN A 393 31.94 1.77 -0.69
N GLU A 394 32.92 1.04 -1.23
CA GLU A 394 33.83 1.56 -2.26
C GLU A 394 33.12 1.62 -3.62
N MET A 395 33.37 2.72 -4.34
CA MET A 395 32.97 2.88 -5.73
C MET A 395 34.02 2.21 -6.62
N LYS A 396 33.88 0.90 -6.79
CA LYS A 396 34.78 0.15 -7.68
C LYS A 396 34.54 0.55 -9.12
N GLU A 397 35.62 0.61 -9.91
CA GLU A 397 35.61 0.84 -11.37
C GLU A 397 35.25 2.26 -11.82
N VAL A 398 34.96 3.18 -10.90
CA VAL A 398 34.64 4.57 -11.21
C VAL A 398 35.40 5.50 -10.28
N TYR A 399 36.03 6.54 -10.84
CA TYR A 399 36.57 7.66 -10.09
C TYR A 399 35.72 8.89 -10.38
N LEU A 400 35.00 9.37 -9.36
CA LEU A 400 34.08 10.50 -9.51
C LEU A 400 34.77 11.85 -9.23
N GLY A 401 35.83 11.90 -8.42
CA GLY A 401 36.48 13.17 -8.07
C GLY A 401 35.59 14.09 -7.22
N GLU A 402 35.85 15.39 -7.29
CA GLU A 402 35.15 16.43 -6.52
C GLU A 402 33.96 17.06 -7.26
N MET A 403 33.16 17.85 -6.54
CA MET A 403 32.02 18.63 -7.07
C MET A 403 30.97 17.76 -7.77
N LEU A 404 30.50 16.75 -7.05
CA LEU A 404 29.51 15.81 -7.55
C LEU A 404 28.10 16.39 -7.44
N SER A 405 27.26 16.05 -8.41
CA SER A 405 25.81 16.20 -8.34
C SER A 405 25.16 14.84 -8.55
N ALA A 406 24.04 14.58 -7.87
CA ALA A 406 23.33 13.31 -7.99
C ALA A 406 21.82 13.51 -8.10
N CYS A 407 21.18 12.72 -8.94
CA CYS A 407 19.72 12.68 -9.07
C CYS A 407 19.21 11.26 -9.25
N TYR A 408 18.03 10.98 -8.71
CA TYR A 408 17.39 9.67 -8.79
C TYR A 408 16.31 9.68 -9.87
N ASP A 409 16.24 8.64 -10.68
CA ASP A 409 15.28 8.55 -11.79
C ASP A 409 13.87 8.08 -11.40
N GLY A 410 13.62 7.92 -10.10
CA GLY A 410 12.36 7.40 -9.58
C GLY A 410 12.20 5.88 -9.69
N HIS A 411 13.20 5.16 -10.22
CA HIS A 411 13.13 3.72 -10.47
C HIS A 411 14.25 2.98 -9.71
N ASP A 412 15.33 2.61 -10.37
CA ASP A 412 16.40 1.80 -9.79
C ASP A 412 17.77 2.39 -10.02
N HIS A 413 17.87 3.60 -10.58
CA HIS A 413 19.15 4.22 -10.87
C HIS A 413 19.30 5.64 -10.29
N ILE A 414 20.47 5.87 -9.73
CA ILE A 414 20.97 7.20 -9.38
C ILE A 414 21.97 7.61 -10.46
N TYR A 415 21.81 8.80 -11.01
CA TYR A 415 22.76 9.39 -11.94
C TYR A 415 23.66 10.34 -11.17
N ILE A 416 24.95 10.22 -11.41
CA ILE A 416 25.99 10.98 -10.72
C ILE A 416 26.80 11.71 -11.79
N ILE A 417 26.89 13.02 -11.65
CA ILE A 417 27.65 13.88 -12.54
C ILE A 417 28.91 14.30 -11.81
N SER A 418 30.04 14.08 -12.46
CA SER A 418 31.31 14.68 -12.08
C SER A 418 31.69 15.73 -13.11
N ASN A 419 32.12 16.90 -12.64
CA ASN A 419 32.70 17.94 -13.48
C ASN A 419 34.23 18.01 -13.37
N PHE A 420 34.88 17.02 -12.76
CA PHE A 420 36.32 17.03 -12.59
C PHE A 420 37.03 16.78 -13.94
N ASN A 421 37.65 17.81 -14.51
CA ASN A 421 38.34 17.87 -15.83
C ASN A 421 37.46 17.66 -17.07
N LYS A 422 36.54 16.69 -17.07
CA LYS A 422 35.62 16.40 -18.18
C LYS A 422 34.32 15.88 -17.59
N THR A 423 33.20 16.51 -17.95
CA THR A 423 31.89 16.07 -17.48
C THR A 423 31.67 14.60 -17.82
N SER A 424 31.60 13.76 -16.79
CA SER A 424 31.25 12.34 -16.89
C SER A 424 29.93 12.10 -16.16
N ILE A 425 29.12 11.23 -16.75
CA ILE A 425 27.85 10.81 -16.15
C ILE A 425 27.99 9.32 -15.86
N HIS A 426 27.81 8.97 -14.60
CA HIS A 426 27.77 7.59 -14.15
C HIS A 426 26.36 7.28 -13.65
N ARG A 427 25.93 6.05 -13.84
CA ARG A 427 24.65 5.56 -13.35
C ARG A 427 24.89 4.43 -12.36
N PHE A 428 24.34 4.56 -11.17
CA PHE A 428 24.45 3.62 -10.07
C PHE A 428 23.12 2.89 -9.88
N ASN A 429 23.13 1.57 -10.03
CA ASN A 429 21.93 0.74 -9.80
C ASN A 429 21.79 0.41 -8.31
N ILE A 430 20.71 0.88 -7.68
CA ILE A 430 20.49 0.74 -6.22
C ILE A 430 20.20 -0.70 -5.77
N LYS A 431 19.81 -1.60 -6.68
CA LYS A 431 19.53 -3.01 -6.37
C LYS A 431 20.79 -3.86 -6.45
N THR A 432 21.65 -3.60 -7.43
CA THR A 432 22.86 -4.39 -7.66
C THR A 432 24.13 -3.76 -7.10
N SER A 433 24.07 -2.50 -6.67
CA SER A 433 25.23 -1.68 -6.26
C SER A 433 26.33 -1.62 -7.33
N LYS A 434 25.93 -1.54 -8.62
CA LYS A 434 26.87 -1.49 -9.75
C LYS A 434 26.83 -0.13 -10.44
N TYR A 435 27.98 0.29 -10.96
CA TYR A 435 28.14 1.52 -11.72
C TYR A 435 28.22 1.22 -13.22
N GLU A 436 27.66 2.12 -14.02
CA GLU A 436 27.72 2.08 -15.48
C GLU A 436 28.08 3.48 -15.98
N CYS A 437 29.01 3.59 -16.92
CA CYS A 437 29.32 4.87 -17.56
C CYS A 437 28.25 5.19 -18.61
N CYS A 438 27.60 6.34 -18.48
CA CYS A 438 26.62 6.82 -19.45
C CYS A 438 27.33 7.63 -20.54
N HIS A 439 27.52 7.03 -21.71
CA HIS A 439 28.07 7.73 -22.88
C HIS A 439 27.03 8.60 -23.60
N LYS A 440 25.74 8.54 -23.22
CA LYS A 440 24.65 9.31 -23.82
C LYS A 440 24.07 10.29 -22.77
N PRO A 441 23.83 11.56 -23.15
CA PRO A 441 23.32 12.57 -22.23
C PRO A 441 21.90 12.23 -21.74
N PHE A 442 21.61 12.55 -20.48
CA PHE A 442 20.34 12.34 -19.77
C PHE A 442 20.00 13.59 -18.96
N ALA A 443 18.71 13.93 -18.78
CA ALA A 443 18.28 15.26 -18.32
C ALA A 443 18.60 15.50 -16.86
N ILE A 444 19.71 16.18 -16.61
CA ILE A 444 20.18 16.47 -15.26
C ILE A 444 20.66 17.91 -15.23
N GLY A 445 19.98 18.74 -14.43
CA GLY A 445 20.39 20.09 -14.11
C GLY A 445 21.60 20.06 -13.18
N ASP A 446 22.74 20.53 -13.65
CA ASP A 446 23.88 20.83 -12.79
C ASP A 446 24.24 22.31 -12.88
N LEU A 447 24.65 22.87 -11.74
CA LEU A 447 25.07 24.26 -11.63
C LEU A 447 26.60 24.29 -11.72
N SER A 448 27.11 24.30 -12.94
CA SER A 448 28.56 24.30 -13.17
C SER A 448 29.20 25.58 -12.59
N LYS A 449 30.18 25.40 -11.70
CA LYS A 449 30.92 26.49 -11.04
C LYS A 449 31.71 27.37 -12.02
N ASP A 450 32.10 26.82 -13.16
CA ASP A 450 32.93 27.51 -14.16
C ASP A 450 32.11 28.20 -15.24
N THR A 451 30.98 27.58 -15.65
CA THR A 451 30.18 28.10 -16.77
C THR A 451 28.93 28.86 -16.32
N HIS A 452 28.49 28.70 -15.06
CA HIS A 452 27.24 29.28 -14.54
C HIS A 452 26.02 28.95 -15.41
N THR A 453 26.09 27.81 -16.09
CA THR A 453 25.00 27.31 -16.91
C THR A 453 24.26 26.27 -16.11
N LEU A 454 22.93 26.37 -16.13
CA LEU A 454 22.08 25.24 -15.83
C LEU A 454 21.96 24.44 -17.11
N GLN A 455 22.49 23.23 -17.11
CA GLN A 455 22.48 22.38 -18.30
C GLN A 455 21.30 21.42 -18.22
N PHE A 456 20.45 21.40 -19.25
CA PHE A 456 19.41 20.39 -19.41
C PHE A 456 19.80 19.46 -20.54
N PHE A 457 19.58 18.15 -20.36
CA PHE A 457 20.06 17.14 -21.29
C PHE A 457 18.89 16.23 -21.73
N ASN A 458 18.16 16.50 -22.80
CA ASN A 458 17.00 15.66 -23.16
C ASN A 458 17.41 14.20 -23.51
N PRO A 459 16.93 13.15 -22.79
CA PRO A 459 17.32 11.76 -23.02
C PRO A 459 16.71 11.13 -24.29
N THR A 460 15.68 11.73 -24.87
CA THR A 460 14.92 11.14 -26.00
C THR A 460 15.45 11.56 -27.38
N GLY A 461 16.38 12.51 -27.44
CA GLY A 461 16.94 13.00 -28.70
C GLY A 461 18.18 12.22 -29.15
N LEU A 462 18.08 11.49 -30.27
CA LEU A 462 19.23 10.89 -30.98
C LEU A 462 20.26 11.93 -31.49
N LYS A 463 20.04 13.22 -31.27
CA LYS A 463 20.98 14.29 -31.57
C LYS A 463 21.29 15.08 -30.30
N ARG A 464 22.60 15.26 -30.06
CA ARG A 464 23.24 16.06 -29.01
C ARG A 464 22.89 17.55 -29.16
N ARG A 465 21.63 17.90 -28.94
CA ARG A 465 21.21 19.30 -28.93
C ARG A 465 21.04 19.69 -27.45
N LEU A 466 22.05 20.38 -26.92
CA LEU A 466 21.86 21.28 -25.78
C LEU A 466 20.84 22.31 -26.27
N GLU A 467 19.54 22.10 -26.05
CA GLU A 467 18.55 23.01 -26.63
C GLU A 467 18.47 24.33 -25.88
N ASP A 468 18.82 24.40 -24.58
CA ASP A 468 18.83 25.67 -23.84
C ASP A 468 19.87 25.66 -22.70
N CYS A 469 21.06 26.22 -22.95
CA CYS A 469 21.94 26.66 -21.86
C CYS A 469 21.45 28.03 -21.40
N HIS A 470 20.77 28.09 -20.25
CA HIS A 470 20.53 29.38 -19.61
C HIS A 470 21.75 29.74 -18.77
N THR A 471 22.53 30.72 -19.24
CA THR A 471 23.55 31.38 -18.43
C THR A 471 22.87 32.22 -17.37
N PHE A 472 23.07 31.82 -16.13
CA PHE A 472 22.52 32.45 -14.95
C PHE A 472 23.53 33.46 -14.41
N SER A 473 23.72 34.57 -15.13
CA SER A 473 24.53 35.70 -14.65
C SER A 473 23.61 36.80 -14.11
N ASN A 474 23.65 37.05 -12.80
CA ASN A 474 22.95 38.18 -12.18
C ASN A 474 23.99 39.21 -11.71
N GLY A 475 24.31 40.20 -12.56
CA GLY A 475 25.24 41.27 -12.18
C GLY A 475 26.66 40.81 -11.82
N GLY A 476 27.11 39.65 -12.33
CA GLY A 476 28.42 39.08 -12.06
C GLY A 476 28.50 38.16 -10.83
N ASP A 477 27.44 38.08 -10.03
CA ASP A 477 27.39 37.17 -8.89
C ASP A 477 27.16 35.73 -9.35
N LYS A 478 27.85 34.79 -8.69
CA LYS A 478 27.79 33.36 -9.00
C LYS A 478 26.66 32.71 -8.19
N PRO A 479 25.86 31.81 -8.80
CA PRO A 479 24.89 31.04 -8.05
C PRO A 479 25.63 30.10 -7.10
N VAL A 480 25.13 30.02 -5.85
CA VAL A 480 25.76 29.25 -4.77
C VAL A 480 25.13 27.88 -4.63
N ALA A 481 23.81 27.81 -4.73
CA ALA A 481 23.06 26.58 -4.58
C ALA A 481 21.73 26.65 -5.33
N ALA A 482 21.18 25.48 -5.63
CA ALA A 482 19.89 25.35 -6.27
C ALA A 482 19.12 24.15 -5.69
N CYS A 483 17.79 24.21 -5.74
CA CYS A 483 16.92 23.07 -5.53
C CYS A 483 15.72 23.13 -6.49
N THR A 484 14.99 22.02 -6.62
CA THR A 484 13.75 21.96 -7.40
C THR A 484 12.59 21.54 -6.52
N ASP A 485 11.39 22.02 -6.85
CA ASP A 485 10.14 21.54 -6.24
C ASP A 485 9.59 20.26 -6.89
N GLY A 486 10.25 19.76 -7.94
CA GLY A 486 9.76 18.61 -8.73
C GLY A 486 8.60 18.94 -9.68
N HIS A 487 8.13 20.19 -9.71
CA HIS A 487 7.00 20.67 -10.52
C HIS A 487 7.46 21.73 -11.53
N GLY A 488 8.68 21.57 -12.05
CA GLY A 488 9.26 22.43 -13.07
C GLY A 488 9.86 23.73 -12.54
N ASN A 489 9.77 24.06 -11.25
CA ASN A 489 10.50 25.22 -10.72
C ASN A 489 11.87 24.82 -10.16
N ILE A 490 12.83 25.70 -10.40
CA ILE A 490 14.17 25.66 -9.85
C ILE A 490 14.38 26.94 -9.09
N TYR A 491 14.76 26.81 -7.83
CA TYR A 491 15.08 27.92 -6.96
C TYR A 491 16.59 28.03 -6.89
N ILE A 492 17.12 29.20 -7.22
CA ILE A 492 18.55 29.43 -7.34
C ILE A 492 18.93 30.57 -6.41
N PHE A 493 19.86 30.29 -5.51
CA PHE A 493 20.38 31.25 -4.55
C PHE A 493 21.67 31.89 -5.04
N TYR A 494 21.73 33.21 -4.94
CA TYR A 494 22.91 34.04 -5.14
C TYR A 494 23.16 34.83 -3.84
N PRO A 495 24.39 35.31 -3.61
CA PRO A 495 24.70 36.09 -2.41
C PRO A 495 23.79 37.33 -2.21
N LYS A 496 23.33 37.95 -3.31
CA LYS A 496 22.46 39.14 -3.27
C LYS A 496 21.01 38.90 -3.68
N ASP A 497 20.72 37.74 -4.27
CA ASP A 497 19.44 37.49 -4.95
C ASP A 497 18.94 36.06 -4.73
N PHE A 498 17.62 35.92 -4.69
CA PHE A 498 16.97 34.62 -4.72
C PHE A 498 15.93 34.61 -5.84
N ILE A 499 16.12 33.70 -6.79
CA ILE A 499 15.30 33.65 -8.01
C ILE A 499 14.63 32.30 -8.14
N ARG A 500 13.46 32.30 -8.78
CA ARG A 500 12.79 31.11 -9.27
C ARG A 500 12.88 31.11 -10.79
N PHE A 501 13.26 29.99 -11.36
CA PHE A 501 13.23 29.74 -12.79
C PHE A 501 12.31 28.56 -13.06
N ASN A 502 11.30 28.75 -13.91
CA ASN A 502 10.41 27.66 -14.31
C ASN A 502 10.90 27.07 -15.65
N ILE A 503 11.17 25.77 -15.67
CA ILE A 503 11.79 25.05 -16.78
C ILE A 503 10.89 25.02 -18.01
N ASP A 504 9.58 24.90 -17.82
CA ASP A 504 8.61 24.75 -18.90
C ASP A 504 8.31 26.09 -19.57
N THR A 505 8.04 27.12 -18.75
CA THR A 505 7.69 28.47 -19.24
C THR A 505 8.92 29.32 -19.59
N LYS A 506 10.12 28.88 -19.17
CA LYS A 506 11.38 29.65 -19.26
C LYS A 506 11.33 31.01 -18.54
N VAL A 507 10.38 31.21 -17.62
CA VAL A 507 10.21 32.46 -16.89
C VAL A 507 11.11 32.50 -15.67
N LYS A 508 11.92 33.56 -15.55
CA LYS A 508 12.67 33.93 -14.36
C LYS A 508 11.88 34.95 -13.54
N SER A 509 11.64 34.67 -12.27
CA SER A 509 11.04 35.60 -11.33
C SER A 509 11.95 35.84 -10.13
N GLN A 510 12.25 37.11 -9.85
CA GLN A 510 12.88 37.53 -8.60
C GLN A 510 11.90 37.25 -7.45
N ILE A 511 12.36 36.54 -6.42
CA ILE A 511 11.49 36.12 -5.32
C ILE A 511 11.49 37.16 -4.20
N ASN A 512 12.67 37.46 -3.65
CA ASN A 512 12.93 38.52 -2.67
C ASN A 512 14.45 38.64 -2.47
N SER A 513 14.92 39.82 -2.02
CA SER A 513 16.33 40.04 -1.71
C SER A 513 16.63 39.69 -0.25
N ILE A 514 17.76 39.01 -0.01
CA ILE A 514 18.12 38.40 1.28
C ILE A 514 18.98 39.34 2.15
N LEU A 515 19.12 40.63 1.78
CA LEU A 515 20.06 41.62 2.34
C LEU A 515 20.17 41.71 3.87
N LYS A 516 19.24 41.13 4.64
CA LYS A 516 19.31 41.04 6.09
C LYS A 516 20.30 39.98 6.62
N TYR A 517 20.64 38.96 5.85
CA TYR A 517 21.48 37.85 6.30
C TYR A 517 22.82 37.85 5.57
N SER A 518 23.92 37.92 6.31
CA SER A 518 25.27 37.67 5.79
C SER A 518 25.43 36.17 5.62
N ILE A 519 25.01 35.63 4.47
CA ILE A 519 25.07 34.20 4.23
C ILE A 519 26.37 33.87 3.48
N ASP A 520 27.17 32.95 4.04
CA ASP A 520 28.38 32.43 3.38
C ASP A 520 28.04 31.78 2.04
N ALA A 521 28.99 31.79 1.11
CA ALA A 521 28.91 31.19 -0.22
C ALA A 521 28.91 29.65 -0.20
N LYS A 522 28.64 29.02 0.95
CA LYS A 522 28.77 27.59 1.21
C LYS A 522 27.53 27.04 1.90
N LEU A 523 26.42 27.03 1.17
CA LEU A 523 25.14 26.56 1.67
C LEU A 523 24.54 25.50 0.74
N SER A 524 23.54 24.77 1.23
CA SER A 524 22.67 23.94 0.41
C SER A 524 21.22 24.41 0.49
N LEU A 525 20.45 24.10 -0.55
CA LEU A 525 19.01 24.32 -0.59
C LEU A 525 18.29 22.98 -0.60
N THR A 526 17.25 22.87 0.22
CA THR A 526 16.35 21.72 0.23
C THR A 526 14.91 22.19 0.15
N TYR A 527 14.18 21.70 -0.85
CA TYR A 527 12.74 21.92 -0.95
C TYR A 527 11.99 20.95 -0.02
N HIS A 528 10.91 21.44 0.60
CA HIS A 528 10.02 20.64 1.43
C HIS A 528 8.57 21.05 1.15
N SER A 529 7.74 20.05 0.88
CA SER A 529 6.30 20.20 0.71
C SER A 529 5.59 19.36 1.76
N ASN A 530 5.12 19.99 2.83
CA ASN A 530 4.27 19.37 3.83
C ASN A 530 2.80 19.76 3.61
N PRO A 531 1.97 18.92 2.96
CA PRO A 531 0.58 19.26 2.69
C PRO A 531 -0.29 19.40 3.95
N LYS A 532 0.23 19.02 5.13
CA LYS A 532 -0.47 19.13 6.41
C LYS A 532 -0.24 20.49 7.09
N GLU A 533 0.72 21.29 6.64
CA GLU A 533 0.99 22.62 7.19
C GLU A 533 0.44 23.71 6.27
N ILE A 534 -0.19 24.73 6.86
CA ILE A 534 -0.58 25.95 6.14
C ILE A 534 0.72 26.69 5.76
N GLY A 535 0.93 27.01 4.48
CA GLY A 535 2.24 27.44 3.99
C GLY A 535 3.24 26.30 3.78
N GLY A 536 2.75 25.08 3.60
CA GLY A 536 3.52 23.83 3.62
C GLY A 536 4.64 23.69 2.58
N GLU A 537 4.68 24.56 1.57
CA GLU A 537 5.78 24.61 0.61
C GLU A 537 6.84 25.62 1.05
N CYS A 538 8.02 25.11 1.36
CA CYS A 538 9.13 25.92 1.83
C CYS A 538 10.48 25.41 1.31
N ILE A 539 11.47 26.29 1.38
CA ILE A 539 12.84 25.99 1.02
C ILE A 539 13.69 26.25 2.25
N TYR A 540 14.46 25.25 2.66
CA TYR A 540 15.46 25.41 3.71
C TYR A 540 16.81 25.74 3.09
N ILE A 541 17.38 26.84 3.56
CA ILE A 541 18.73 27.28 3.29
C ILE A 541 19.56 26.81 4.48
N VAL A 542 20.48 25.89 4.21
CA VAL A 542 21.26 25.20 5.24
C VAL A 542 22.73 25.56 5.07
N GLY A 543 23.28 26.32 6.02
CA GLY A 543 24.66 26.79 6.04
C GLY A 543 25.16 26.91 7.47
N GLU A 544 25.67 28.07 7.87
CA GLU A 544 25.99 28.35 9.28
C GLU A 544 24.76 28.31 10.18
N GLY A 545 23.55 28.46 9.67
CA GLY A 545 22.31 28.21 10.40
C GLY A 545 21.29 27.54 9.50
N VAL A 546 20.01 27.59 9.90
CA VAL A 546 18.91 27.18 9.01
C VAL A 546 17.91 28.31 8.88
N ILE A 547 17.73 28.74 7.63
CA ILE A 547 16.73 29.74 7.26
C ILE A 547 15.67 29.03 6.43
N ARG A 548 14.41 29.19 6.82
CA ARG A 548 13.26 28.72 6.06
C ARG A 548 12.71 29.87 5.23
N TYR A 549 12.59 29.65 3.93
CA TYR A 549 11.85 30.52 3.02
C TYR A 549 10.48 29.90 2.74
N SER A 550 9.39 30.60 3.09
CA SER A 550 8.02 30.17 2.74
C SER A 550 7.67 30.70 1.36
N ILE A 551 7.28 29.80 0.45
CA ILE A 551 6.93 30.17 -0.93
C ILE A 551 5.63 30.97 -0.96
N GLU A 552 4.65 30.60 -0.13
CA GLU A 552 3.34 31.27 -0.05
C GLU A 552 3.46 32.70 0.50
N SER A 553 4.06 32.87 1.68
CA SER A 553 4.16 34.20 2.32
C SER A 553 5.30 35.06 1.74
N LYS A 554 6.20 34.44 0.97
CA LYS A 554 7.44 35.03 0.48
C LYS A 554 8.37 35.56 1.55
N GLN A 555 8.32 35.00 2.76
CA GLN A 555 9.11 35.44 3.91
C GLN A 555 10.23 34.46 4.25
N PHE A 556 11.36 35.02 4.67
CA PHE A 556 12.45 34.28 5.31
C PHE A 556 12.24 34.27 6.83
N THR A 557 12.46 33.12 7.46
CA THR A 557 12.43 32.96 8.90
C THR A 557 13.64 32.14 9.31
N GLN A 558 14.48 32.68 10.20
CA GLN A 558 15.55 31.91 10.82
C GLN A 558 14.92 30.94 11.82
N ILE A 559 15.10 29.64 11.61
CA ILE A 559 14.57 28.60 12.50
C ILE A 559 15.65 28.09 13.46
N ILE A 560 16.91 28.10 13.04
CA ILE A 560 18.07 27.74 13.84
C ILE A 560 19.14 28.80 13.65
N GLY A 561 19.71 29.25 14.77
CA GLY A 561 20.84 30.19 14.82
C GLY A 561 22.13 29.60 14.27
N ASP A 562 23.24 30.26 14.56
CA ASP A 562 24.55 29.83 14.10
C ASP A 562 24.95 28.49 14.76
N PHE A 563 25.30 27.53 13.93
CA PHE A 563 25.84 26.23 14.27
C PHE A 563 27.29 26.38 14.70
N GLN A 564 27.71 25.50 15.61
CA GLN A 564 29.13 25.32 15.90
C GLN A 564 29.85 24.48 14.82
N TYR A 565 29.12 24.05 13.79
CA TYR A 565 29.61 23.12 12.77
C TYR A 565 29.96 23.86 11.47
N SER A 566 31.16 23.61 10.96
CA SER A 566 31.57 24.08 9.64
C SER A 566 30.84 23.30 8.55
N ARG A 567 30.11 24.02 7.69
CA ARG A 567 29.46 23.48 6.49
C ARG A 567 30.06 24.14 5.27
N SER A 568 30.97 23.43 4.61
CA SER A 568 31.63 23.89 3.40
C SER A 568 31.33 22.90 2.29
N VAL A 569 30.51 23.30 1.31
CA VAL A 569 30.09 22.44 0.18
C VAL A 569 29.28 21.21 0.64
N CYS A 570 28.55 21.36 1.76
CA CYS A 570 27.75 20.28 2.32
C CYS A 570 26.38 20.18 1.65
N SER A 571 25.91 18.95 1.46
CA SER A 571 24.59 18.66 0.93
C SER A 571 23.57 18.52 2.07
N SER A 572 22.32 18.90 1.79
CA SER A 572 21.19 18.63 2.67
C SER A 572 20.04 17.97 1.91
N ILE A 573 19.20 17.24 2.64
CA ILE A 573 17.97 16.64 2.11
C ILE A 573 16.90 16.53 3.19
N ILE A 574 15.63 16.60 2.79
CA ILE A 574 14.49 16.45 3.70
C ILE A 574 14.09 14.96 3.84
N ILE A 575 13.78 14.57 5.07
CA ILE A 575 13.31 13.25 5.47
C ILE A 575 11.96 13.41 6.15
N ASP A 576 10.89 13.02 5.47
CA ASP A 576 9.58 12.88 6.09
C ASP A 576 9.47 11.49 6.73
N GLN A 577 9.36 11.45 8.05
CA GLN A 577 9.12 10.21 8.77
C GLN A 577 7.66 9.82 8.59
N LYS A 578 7.42 8.75 7.83
CA LYS A 578 6.10 8.14 7.71
C LYS A 578 5.84 7.34 8.99
N ASN A 579 4.72 7.63 9.65
CA ASN A 579 4.22 6.87 10.79
C ASN A 579 3.85 5.43 10.40
#